data_AF-A0A3P3TXT2-F1
#
_entry.id   AF-A0A3P3TXT2-F1
#
_cell.length_a   1.000
_cell.length_b   1.000
_cell.length_c   1.000
_cell.angle_alpha   90.00
_cell.angle_beta   90.00
_cell.angle_gamma   90.00
#
_symmetry.space_group_name_H-M   'P 1'
#
loop_
_entity.id
_entity.type
_entity.pdbx_description
1 polymer ?
#
loop_
_entity_poly.entity_id
_entity_poly.type
_entity_poly.pdbx_seq_one_letter_code
_entity_poly.pdbx_strand_id
1 'polypeptide(L)'
;MKRITIVLILGLVCAAIAGCGNTNTPGSASSESQTPGQTTNSAAQQPENQSANTSGNPGDQSDQTGQNSQGDLSSPSDQGGPVDLSVYYARDLAAKLSEDDSKLTWTAGGITVTAEKKKGEFGTPVIASIAVKTEGQKSYTIKFDPDPKEIRSLALSADDRYLAINLFYSNVGDKLIVVNLESGKQIDTNAEIGSMQKEYGQAVVETVHAYNWSPDGHTLALSFGDTSSAIPALYDPEENSLHKVGGDKNYITTAFALWHKDGNSVDFISEQPSDEYHLYRYDIEKNTTTDITALSTEELSAFTPFRPVLAE
;
A
#
# COMPACT_ATOMS: atom_id res chain seq x y z
N MET A 1 -24.17 44.14 16.77
CA MET A 1 -23.58 43.36 17.89
C MET A 1 -24.66 42.49 18.52
N LYS A 2 -24.65 41.19 18.25
CA LYS A 2 -25.44 40.19 18.99
C LYS A 2 -24.52 38.99 19.23
N ARG A 3 -24.20 38.74 20.50
CA ARG A 3 -23.40 37.62 20.96
C ARG A 3 -24.32 36.41 21.10
N ILE A 4 -23.96 35.29 20.50
CA ILE A 4 -24.60 34.00 20.77
C ILE A 4 -23.59 33.17 21.54
N THR A 5 -23.94 32.92 22.81
CA THR A 5 -23.25 32.04 23.75
C THR A 5 -23.76 30.62 23.49
N ILE A 6 -22.88 29.68 23.15
CA ILE A 6 -23.19 28.25 23.18
C ILE A 6 -22.39 27.62 24.33
N VAL A 7 -23.14 26.94 25.18
CA VAL A 7 -22.73 26.31 26.45
C VAL A 7 -22.17 24.93 26.15
N LEU A 8 -20.96 24.67 26.66
CA LEU A 8 -20.34 23.35 26.77
C LEU A 8 -21.01 22.57 27.91
N ILE A 9 -21.46 21.34 27.64
CA ILE A 9 -21.85 20.37 28.67
C ILE A 9 -20.79 19.26 28.69
N LEU A 10 -20.01 19.28 29.76
CA LEU A 10 -18.99 18.29 30.10
C LEU A 10 -19.65 17.20 30.97
N GLY A 11 -19.77 15.99 30.46
CA GLY A 11 -20.27 14.83 31.20
C GLY A 11 -19.13 13.98 31.74
N LEU A 12 -18.82 14.18 33.02
CA LEU A 12 -17.82 13.43 33.80
C LEU A 12 -18.49 12.20 34.42
N VAL A 13 -17.97 11.00 34.18
CA VAL A 13 -18.37 9.79 34.94
C VAL A 13 -17.11 9.16 35.53
N CYS A 14 -16.92 9.38 36.83
CA CYS A 14 -16.07 8.56 37.67
C CYS A 14 -16.95 7.56 38.42
N ALA A 15 -16.55 6.29 38.43
CA ALA A 15 -16.93 5.36 39.48
C ALA A 15 -15.69 4.54 39.87
N ALA A 16 -15.17 4.86 41.05
CA ALA A 16 -14.25 4.02 41.78
C ALA A 16 -15.06 3.04 42.64
N ILE A 17 -14.63 1.79 42.73
CA ILE A 17 -14.97 0.92 43.85
C ILE A 17 -13.66 0.42 44.46
N ALA A 18 -13.57 0.66 45.76
CA ALA A 18 -12.46 0.35 46.64
C ALA A 18 -12.67 -0.98 47.37
N GLY A 19 -11.59 -1.46 47.98
CA GLY A 19 -11.58 -2.33 49.16
C GLY A 19 -11.12 -3.76 48.86
N CYS A 20 -10.26 -4.43 49.64
CA CYS A 20 -9.53 -4.22 50.89
C CYS A 20 -8.38 -5.28 50.82
N GLY A 21 -7.22 -5.27 51.47
CA GLY A 21 -6.66 -4.58 52.63
C GLY A 21 -5.75 -5.56 53.38
N ASN A 22 -4.53 -5.11 53.74
CA ASN A 22 -3.65 -5.52 54.87
C ASN A 22 -3.07 -6.98 54.92
N THR A 23 -1.86 -7.30 55.43
CA THR A 23 -0.87 -6.67 56.34
C THR A 23 0.51 -7.37 56.24
N ASN A 24 1.59 -6.58 56.39
CA ASN A 24 2.84 -6.76 57.16
C ASN A 24 3.77 -8.03 57.07
N THR A 25 5.04 -7.68 56.85
CA THR A 25 6.41 -8.28 56.94
C THR A 25 6.80 -8.90 58.31
N PRO A 26 8.06 -9.36 58.59
CA PRO A 26 9.15 -10.06 57.85
C PRO A 26 9.71 -11.32 58.61
N GLY A 27 10.62 -12.11 58.01
CA GLY A 27 11.50 -13.03 58.76
C GLY A 27 12.37 -14.00 57.95
N SER A 28 13.69 -13.88 58.11
CA SER A 28 14.78 -14.70 57.53
C SER A 28 14.80 -16.18 57.96
N ALA A 29 15.30 -17.08 57.10
CA ALA A 29 16.54 -17.87 57.30
C ALA A 29 16.68 -19.07 56.30
N SER A 30 17.84 -19.09 55.63
CA SER A 30 18.68 -20.19 55.11
C SER A 30 18.23 -21.67 55.10
N SER A 31 18.44 -22.34 53.96
CA SER A 31 19.30 -23.55 53.75
C SER A 31 19.19 -24.04 52.28
N GLU A 32 20.29 -24.01 51.52
CA GLU A 32 21.11 -25.16 51.07
C GLU A 32 20.57 -26.05 49.92
N SER A 33 21.37 -26.01 48.84
CA SER A 33 21.79 -27.12 47.96
C SER A 33 20.75 -27.84 47.07
N GLN A 34 20.94 -27.78 45.75
CA GLN A 34 21.62 -28.81 44.94
C GLN A 34 21.41 -28.56 43.44
N THR A 35 22.53 -28.44 42.72
CA THR A 35 22.65 -28.70 41.28
C THR A 35 22.49 -30.21 41.04
N PRO A 36 21.88 -30.64 39.93
CA PRO A 36 22.67 -31.13 38.77
C PRO A 36 22.02 -30.69 37.45
N GLY A 37 22.70 -30.56 36.31
CA GLY A 37 23.81 -31.36 35.82
C GLY A 37 23.32 -32.30 34.71
N GLN A 38 23.88 -32.11 33.51
CA GLN A 38 24.01 -33.05 32.39
C GLN A 38 22.80 -33.35 31.49
N THR A 39 22.86 -32.71 30.32
CA THR A 39 22.38 -33.20 29.02
C THR A 39 23.24 -34.35 28.52
N THR A 40 22.61 -35.45 28.11
CA THR A 40 23.19 -36.48 27.24
C THR A 40 22.34 -36.66 25.97
N ASN A 41 23.05 -36.77 24.85
CA ASN A 41 22.55 -37.12 23.52
C ASN A 41 21.90 -38.52 23.52
N SER A 42 20.90 -38.75 22.66
CA SER A 42 20.98 -39.79 21.61
C SER A 42 19.73 -39.91 20.73
N ALA A 43 20.03 -40.12 19.45
CA ALA A 43 19.43 -41.05 18.49
C ALA A 43 18.10 -40.71 17.80
N ALA A 44 18.26 -40.60 16.48
CA ALA A 44 17.26 -40.60 15.43
C ALA A 44 16.51 -41.94 15.32
N GLN A 45 15.25 -41.85 14.90
CA GLN A 45 14.60 -42.87 14.07
C GLN A 45 13.72 -42.21 13.01
N GLN A 46 14.00 -42.59 11.77
CA GLN A 46 13.29 -42.31 10.54
C GLN A 46 12.21 -43.40 10.34
N PRO A 47 11.11 -43.13 9.62
CA PRO A 47 10.42 -44.19 8.89
C PRO A 47 10.61 -44.05 7.38
N GLU A 48 11.04 -45.16 6.79
CA GLU A 48 10.97 -45.48 5.37
C GLU A 48 9.52 -45.55 4.89
N ASN A 49 9.24 -45.17 3.64
CA ASN A 49 8.22 -45.87 2.89
C ASN A 49 8.59 -46.00 1.41
N GLN A 50 8.37 -47.20 0.90
CA GLN A 50 9.01 -47.80 -0.25
C GLN A 50 8.30 -47.48 -1.57
N SER A 51 9.10 -47.47 -2.63
CA SER A 51 8.69 -47.45 -4.04
C SER A 51 8.44 -48.88 -4.51
N ALA A 52 7.39 -49.11 -5.31
CA ALA A 52 7.27 -50.31 -6.13
C ALA A 52 6.63 -49.95 -7.48
N ASN A 53 7.40 -50.27 -8.52
CA ASN A 53 7.14 -50.12 -9.93
C ASN A 53 6.76 -51.52 -10.46
N THR A 54 5.69 -51.66 -11.24
CA THR A 54 5.51 -52.84 -12.12
C THR A 54 4.78 -52.48 -13.40
N SER A 55 5.44 -52.82 -14.49
CA SER A 55 5.05 -52.72 -15.90
C SER A 55 4.15 -53.90 -16.33
N GLY A 56 3.24 -53.67 -17.26
CA GLY A 56 2.52 -54.71 -18.02
C GLY A 56 1.49 -54.14 -19.01
N ASN A 57 1.89 -53.99 -20.27
CA ASN A 57 1.08 -53.66 -21.46
C ASN A 57 0.59 -54.99 -22.14
N PRO A 58 -0.07 -55.04 -23.33
CA PRO A 58 -1.05 -54.18 -24.03
C PRO A 58 -2.32 -54.97 -24.44
N GLY A 59 -3.34 -54.32 -25.05
CA GLY A 59 -4.38 -55.08 -25.78
C GLY A 59 -5.63 -54.33 -26.24
N ASP A 60 -5.58 -53.91 -27.51
CA ASP A 60 -6.64 -54.00 -28.51
C ASP A 60 -7.70 -52.91 -28.79
N GLN A 61 -7.94 -52.82 -30.09
CA GLN A 61 -8.52 -51.76 -30.92
C GLN A 61 -10.06 -51.65 -30.88
N SER A 62 -10.58 -50.45 -31.15
CA SER A 62 -11.48 -50.12 -32.28
C SER A 62 -12.10 -48.72 -32.07
N ASP A 63 -11.81 -47.72 -32.91
CA ASP A 63 -12.45 -47.40 -34.19
C ASP A 63 -13.88 -46.83 -34.05
N GLN A 64 -14.03 -45.50 -34.21
CA GLN A 64 -14.86 -44.83 -35.24
C GLN A 64 -15.40 -43.45 -34.83
N THR A 65 -14.87 -42.44 -35.54
CA THR A 65 -15.55 -41.34 -36.26
C THR A 65 -16.78 -40.65 -35.65
N GLY A 66 -16.68 -39.32 -35.50
CA GLY A 66 -17.86 -38.46 -35.39
C GLY A 66 -17.58 -36.98 -35.13
N GLN A 67 -17.40 -36.23 -36.22
CA GLN A 67 -17.89 -34.85 -36.43
C GLN A 67 -17.31 -33.67 -35.63
N ASN A 68 -16.62 -32.81 -36.39
CA ASN A 68 -16.78 -31.36 -36.46
C ASN A 68 -17.52 -30.66 -35.30
N SER A 69 -16.75 -29.89 -34.54
CA SER A 69 -17.06 -28.48 -34.28
C SER A 69 -15.73 -27.78 -34.02
N GLN A 70 -15.19 -27.14 -35.06
CA GLN A 70 -14.26 -26.02 -34.88
C GLN A 70 -15.04 -24.95 -34.12
N GLY A 71 -14.93 -24.99 -32.80
CA GLY A 71 -15.28 -23.87 -31.94
C GLY A 71 -14.29 -22.78 -32.24
N ASP A 72 -14.73 -21.87 -33.09
CA ASP A 72 -14.14 -20.57 -33.35
C ASP A 72 -13.88 -19.89 -31.99
N LEU A 73 -12.64 -19.97 -31.51
CA LEU A 73 -12.15 -19.11 -30.43
C LEU A 73 -11.94 -17.74 -31.06
N SER A 74 -13.03 -17.07 -31.37
CA SER A 74 -13.03 -15.64 -31.63
C SER A 74 -12.57 -14.94 -30.35
N SER A 75 -11.29 -14.57 -30.32
CA SER A 75 -10.75 -13.55 -29.44
C SER A 75 -11.65 -12.31 -29.51
N PRO A 76 -12.16 -11.78 -28.39
CA PRO A 76 -12.82 -10.49 -28.39
C PRO A 76 -11.74 -9.41 -28.33
N SER A 77 -10.96 -9.25 -29.41
CA SER A 77 -10.00 -8.17 -29.58
C SER A 77 -10.45 -7.33 -30.78
N ASP A 78 -11.37 -6.39 -30.55
CA ASP A 78 -11.54 -5.13 -31.34
C ASP A 78 -12.86 -4.41 -31.02
N GLN A 79 -13.12 -4.10 -29.75
CA GLN A 79 -14.17 -3.13 -29.39
C GLN A 79 -13.71 -2.09 -28.35
N GLY A 80 -12.42 -1.77 -28.31
CA GLY A 80 -11.90 -0.65 -27.54
C GLY A 80 -11.73 0.57 -28.43
N GLY A 81 -12.68 1.50 -28.44
CA GLY A 81 -12.34 2.86 -28.85
C GLY A 81 -11.24 3.43 -27.94
N PRO A 82 -10.52 4.49 -28.36
CA PRO A 82 -9.50 5.09 -27.51
C PRO A 82 -10.09 5.45 -26.14
N VAL A 83 -9.38 5.13 -25.06
CA VAL A 83 -9.80 5.48 -23.69
C VAL A 83 -9.96 7.00 -23.60
N ASP A 84 -11.12 7.45 -23.14
CA ASP A 84 -11.37 8.87 -22.91
C ASP A 84 -10.59 9.35 -21.68
N LEU A 85 -9.41 9.94 -21.92
CA LEU A 85 -8.55 10.46 -20.86
C LEU A 85 -9.15 11.70 -20.16
N SER A 86 -10.15 12.35 -20.75
CA SER A 86 -10.72 13.59 -20.20
C SER A 86 -11.53 13.36 -18.92
N VAL A 87 -11.88 12.10 -18.61
CA VAL A 87 -12.60 11.71 -17.39
C VAL A 87 -11.71 11.72 -16.16
N TYR A 88 -10.39 11.63 -16.31
CA TYR A 88 -9.48 11.46 -15.18
C TYR A 88 -9.14 12.77 -14.48
N TYR A 89 -9.13 12.70 -13.15
CA TYR A 89 -8.66 13.76 -12.30
C TYR A 89 -7.14 13.85 -12.37
N ALA A 90 -6.65 15.03 -12.75
CA ALA A 90 -5.30 15.46 -12.48
C ALA A 90 -5.41 16.72 -11.65
N ARG A 91 -4.72 16.75 -10.51
CA ARG A 91 -4.73 17.93 -9.67
C ARG A 91 -3.93 19.04 -10.36
N ASP A 92 -4.58 20.16 -10.66
CA ASP A 92 -3.91 21.37 -11.12
C ASP A 92 -3.18 22.05 -9.95
N LEU A 93 -2.01 21.53 -9.62
CA LEU A 93 -1.16 22.02 -8.55
C LEU A 93 0.22 22.35 -9.12
N ALA A 94 0.52 23.63 -9.19
CA ALA A 94 1.83 24.11 -9.64
C ALA A 94 2.93 23.74 -8.62
N ALA A 95 3.53 22.57 -8.82
CA ALA A 95 4.70 22.12 -8.08
C ALA A 95 5.98 22.71 -8.67
N LYS A 96 6.97 22.96 -7.82
CA LYS A 96 8.34 23.30 -8.23
C LYS A 96 9.31 22.36 -7.55
N LEU A 97 10.24 21.81 -8.33
CA LEU A 97 11.32 20.96 -7.87
C LEU A 97 12.66 21.66 -8.08
N SER A 98 13.52 21.62 -7.08
CA SER A 98 14.93 22.02 -7.15
C SER A 98 15.76 20.93 -6.53
N GLU A 99 16.72 20.39 -7.27
CA GLU A 99 17.52 19.24 -6.83
C GLU A 99 18.99 19.40 -7.22
N ASP A 100 19.86 19.06 -6.27
CA ASP A 100 21.30 18.90 -6.46
C ASP A 100 21.81 17.61 -5.78
N ASP A 101 23.11 17.37 -5.80
CA ASP A 101 23.74 16.17 -5.24
C ASP A 101 23.54 16.01 -3.72
N SER A 102 23.28 17.11 -3.02
CA SER A 102 23.15 17.18 -1.57
C SER A 102 21.71 17.36 -1.09
N LYS A 103 20.81 17.84 -1.95
CA LYS A 103 19.50 18.33 -1.51
C LYS A 103 18.43 18.22 -2.58
N LEU A 104 17.21 17.94 -2.14
CA LEU A 104 15.99 18.09 -2.92
C LEU A 104 15.05 19.06 -2.18
N THR A 105 14.46 20.00 -2.90
CA THR A 105 13.41 20.88 -2.40
C THR A 105 12.23 20.85 -3.35
N TRP A 106 11.06 20.54 -2.80
CA TRP A 106 9.79 20.55 -3.51
C TRP A 106 8.85 21.54 -2.86
N THR A 107 8.14 22.34 -3.66
CA THR A 107 7.14 23.28 -3.15
C THR A 107 5.85 23.21 -3.95
N ALA A 108 4.72 23.07 -3.27
CA ALA A 108 3.40 23.16 -3.88
C ALA A 108 2.34 23.44 -2.80
N GLY A 109 1.29 24.20 -3.13
CA GLY A 109 0.13 24.40 -2.22
C GLY A 109 0.49 24.97 -0.84
N GLY A 110 1.47 25.86 -0.76
CA GLY A 110 1.96 26.37 0.53
C GLY A 110 2.76 25.37 1.38
N ILE A 111 3.10 24.21 0.81
CA ILE A 111 3.92 23.17 1.43
C ILE A 111 5.32 23.23 0.83
N THR A 112 6.34 23.10 1.68
CA THR A 112 7.73 22.90 1.28
C THR A 112 8.24 21.59 1.86
N VAL A 113 8.69 20.68 1.01
CA VAL A 113 9.40 19.46 1.39
C VAL A 113 10.87 19.69 1.09
N THR A 114 11.72 19.47 2.09
CA THR A 114 13.18 19.53 1.94
C THR A 114 13.76 18.19 2.34
N ALA A 115 14.52 17.57 1.44
CA ALA A 115 15.25 16.35 1.71
C ALA A 115 16.75 16.60 1.57
N GLU A 116 17.51 16.20 2.59
CA GLU A 116 18.97 16.23 2.55
C GLU A 116 19.47 14.84 2.15
N LYS A 117 20.46 14.78 1.28
CA LYS A 117 21.08 13.56 0.76
C LYS A 117 22.44 13.34 1.40
N LYS A 118 22.82 12.07 1.54
CA LYS A 118 24.17 11.67 1.96
C LYS A 118 24.67 10.53 1.10
N LYS A 119 25.98 10.27 1.17
CA LYS A 119 26.54 9.02 0.63
C LYS A 119 26.15 7.87 1.55
N GLY A 120 25.38 6.93 1.02
CA GLY A 120 25.10 5.65 1.63
C GLY A 120 26.21 4.63 1.36
N GLU A 121 25.88 3.36 1.55
CA GLU A 121 26.80 2.26 1.26
C GLU A 121 27.26 2.29 -0.21
N PHE A 122 28.54 1.95 -0.40
CA PHE A 122 29.22 1.96 -1.71
C PHE A 122 29.21 3.32 -2.42
N GLY A 123 28.96 4.41 -1.70
CA GLY A 123 28.93 5.77 -2.25
C GLY A 123 27.65 6.13 -3.00
N THR A 124 26.64 5.25 -3.00
CA THR A 124 25.33 5.54 -3.61
C THR A 124 24.59 6.61 -2.80
N PRO A 125 24.00 7.65 -3.41
CA PRO A 125 23.24 8.64 -2.68
C PRO A 125 22.01 7.99 -2.02
N VAL A 126 21.70 8.44 -0.81
CA VAL A 126 20.49 8.08 -0.05
C VAL A 126 19.92 9.34 0.59
N ILE A 127 18.63 9.32 0.92
CA ILE A 127 17.99 10.40 1.66
C ILE A 127 18.35 10.26 3.14
N ALA A 128 19.00 11.29 3.68
CA ALA A 128 19.43 11.34 5.07
C ALA A 128 18.35 11.90 6.01
N SER A 129 17.53 12.84 5.52
CA SER A 129 16.44 13.42 6.28
C SER A 129 15.42 14.05 5.35
N ILE A 130 14.16 14.15 5.80
CA ILE A 130 13.10 14.89 5.12
C ILE A 130 12.40 15.78 6.14
N ALA A 131 12.19 17.04 5.78
CA ALA A 131 11.43 18.01 6.54
C ALA A 131 10.27 18.54 5.70
N VAL A 132 9.06 18.57 6.27
CA VAL A 132 7.86 19.14 5.68
C VAL A 132 7.52 20.42 6.43
N LYS A 133 7.40 21.54 5.71
CA LYS A 133 7.02 22.84 6.25
C LYS A 133 5.73 23.33 5.63
N THR A 134 4.85 23.89 6.45
CA THR A 134 3.62 24.57 5.99
C THR A 134 3.79 26.09 6.11
N GLU A 135 2.99 26.88 5.38
CA GLU A 135 2.99 28.35 5.44
C GLU A 135 2.81 28.91 6.86
N GLY A 136 2.11 28.17 7.74
CA GLY A 136 1.96 28.49 9.17
C GLY A 136 3.20 28.22 10.04
N GLN A 137 4.37 27.99 9.42
CA GLN A 137 5.65 27.66 10.04
C GLN A 137 5.66 26.38 10.89
N LYS A 138 4.66 25.50 10.77
CA LYS A 138 4.78 24.14 11.32
C LYS A 138 5.83 23.38 10.50
N SER A 139 6.73 22.70 11.19
CA SER A 139 7.80 21.91 10.56
C SER A 139 7.79 20.51 11.15
N TYR A 140 7.75 19.51 10.30
CA TYR A 140 7.69 18.10 10.67
C TYR A 140 8.88 17.36 10.07
N THR A 141 9.63 16.64 10.89
CA THR A 141 10.66 15.72 10.40
C THR A 141 10.04 14.36 10.11
N ILE A 142 10.21 13.87 8.89
CA ILE A 142 9.71 12.55 8.50
C ILE A 142 10.64 11.48 9.04
N LYS A 143 10.05 10.47 9.68
CA LYS A 143 10.77 9.35 10.27
C LYS A 143 10.80 8.19 9.29
N PHE A 144 11.98 7.64 9.08
CA PHE A 144 12.20 6.43 8.31
C PHE A 144 13.45 5.72 8.85
N ASP A 145 13.43 4.40 8.74
CA ASP A 145 14.57 3.52 9.02
C ASP A 145 14.35 2.24 8.20
N PRO A 146 15.25 1.85 7.28
CA PRO A 146 16.53 2.48 6.94
C PRO A 146 16.39 3.79 6.13
N ASP A 147 17.53 4.36 5.70
CA ASP A 147 17.56 5.48 4.75
C ASP A 147 17.04 5.03 3.36
N PRO A 148 16.02 5.70 2.78
CA PRO A 148 15.56 5.39 1.44
C PRO A 148 16.56 5.89 0.39
N LYS A 149 16.53 5.28 -0.80
CA LYS A 149 17.39 5.68 -1.92
C LYS A 149 16.97 7.02 -2.50
N GLU A 150 15.67 7.22 -2.65
CA GLU A 150 15.10 8.40 -3.29
C GLU A 150 13.67 8.64 -2.81
N ILE A 151 13.18 9.86 -3.07
CA ILE A 151 11.76 10.18 -3.02
C ILE A 151 11.27 10.04 -4.46
N ARG A 152 10.32 9.13 -4.73
CA ARG A 152 9.81 8.94 -6.11
C ARG A 152 8.70 9.90 -6.47
N SER A 153 7.88 10.27 -5.51
CA SER A 153 6.75 11.15 -5.72
C SER A 153 6.29 11.81 -4.43
N LEU A 154 5.67 12.98 -4.59
CA LEU A 154 5.02 13.74 -3.54
C LEU A 154 3.63 14.10 -4.06
N ALA A 155 2.60 13.93 -3.23
CA ALA A 155 1.24 14.31 -3.61
C ALA A 155 0.47 14.89 -2.43
N LEU A 156 -0.10 16.07 -2.63
CA LEU A 156 -0.96 16.75 -1.67
C LEU A 156 -2.42 16.33 -1.93
N SER A 157 -3.17 15.98 -0.88
CA SER A 157 -4.61 15.64 -0.95
C SER A 157 -5.43 16.83 -1.41
N ALA A 158 -6.58 16.61 -2.06
CA ALA A 158 -7.37 17.68 -2.67
C ALA A 158 -7.84 18.74 -1.67
N ASP A 159 -7.99 18.36 -0.40
CA ASP A 159 -8.36 19.24 0.72
C ASP A 159 -7.18 19.86 1.48
N ASP A 160 -5.94 19.68 1.00
CA ASP A 160 -4.69 20.16 1.59
C ASP A 160 -4.38 19.68 3.02
N ARG A 161 -5.08 18.62 3.49
CA ARG A 161 -4.90 18.09 4.85
C ARG A 161 -3.80 17.04 4.94
N TYR A 162 -3.47 16.36 3.85
CA TYR A 162 -2.52 15.25 3.83
C TYR A 162 -1.49 15.36 2.72
N LEU A 163 -0.24 14.98 3.03
CA LEU A 163 0.84 14.82 2.07
C LEU A 163 1.27 13.35 2.02
N ALA A 164 1.20 12.75 0.85
CA ALA A 164 1.78 11.44 0.57
C ALA A 164 3.21 11.59 0.05
N ILE A 165 4.13 10.82 0.64
CA ILE A 165 5.56 10.79 0.31
C ILE A 165 5.91 9.34 -0.05
N ASN A 166 6.21 9.08 -1.32
CA ASN A 166 6.66 7.77 -1.76
C ASN A 166 8.19 7.67 -1.69
N LEU A 167 8.67 6.71 -0.90
CA LEU A 167 10.09 6.46 -0.65
C LEU A 167 10.48 5.10 -1.22
N PHE A 168 11.52 5.09 -2.05
CA PHE A 168 12.01 3.87 -2.65
C PHE A 168 13.19 3.27 -1.88
N TYR A 169 13.14 1.96 -1.65
CA TYR A 169 14.15 1.16 -0.96
C TYR A 169 14.62 0.01 -1.85
N SER A 170 15.93 -0.11 -2.11
CA SER A 170 16.48 -1.08 -3.07
C SER A 170 16.06 -2.54 -2.87
N ASN A 171 15.81 -2.98 -1.64
CA ASN A 171 15.53 -4.38 -1.32
C ASN A 171 14.10 -4.61 -0.79
N VAL A 172 13.24 -3.59 -0.85
CA VAL A 172 11.87 -3.66 -0.31
C VAL A 172 10.84 -3.15 -1.32
N GLY A 173 11.18 -2.11 -2.08
CA GLY A 173 10.24 -1.43 -2.97
C GLY A 173 9.80 -0.08 -2.41
N ASP A 174 8.56 0.29 -2.71
CA ASP A 174 7.98 1.59 -2.42
C ASP A 174 7.26 1.59 -1.07
N LYS A 175 7.67 2.48 -0.16
CA LYS A 175 6.92 2.77 1.06
C LYS A 175 6.22 4.11 0.95
N LEU A 176 4.94 4.13 1.28
CA LEU A 176 4.14 5.34 1.27
C LEU A 176 3.98 5.89 2.69
N ILE A 177 4.57 7.05 2.96
CA ILE A 177 4.33 7.78 4.21
C ILE A 177 3.26 8.85 3.95
N VAL A 178 2.17 8.80 4.71
CA VAL A 178 1.13 9.84 4.71
C VAL A 178 1.30 10.73 5.94
N VAL A 179 1.32 12.05 5.73
CA VAL A 179 1.51 13.05 6.77
C VAL A 179 0.26 13.90 6.88
N ASN A 180 -0.39 13.89 8.04
CA ASN A 180 -1.43 14.85 8.36
C ASN A 180 -0.78 16.23 8.63
N LEU A 181 -1.06 17.21 7.78
CA LEU A 181 -0.38 18.51 7.76
C LEU A 181 -0.83 19.47 8.87
N GLU A 182 -1.94 19.15 9.56
CA GLU A 182 -2.40 19.90 10.72
C GLU A 182 -1.67 19.45 11.99
N SER A 183 -1.64 18.15 12.24
CA SER A 183 -1.14 17.54 13.47
C SER A 183 0.34 17.13 13.40
N GLY A 184 0.86 16.87 12.20
CA GLY A 184 2.17 16.25 11.99
C GLY A 184 2.18 14.74 12.21
N LYS A 185 1.02 14.10 12.42
CA LYS A 185 0.90 12.64 12.51
C LYS A 185 1.40 12.03 11.19
N GLN A 186 2.29 11.05 11.30
CA GLN A 186 2.83 10.29 10.17
C GLN A 186 2.26 8.87 10.22
N ILE A 187 1.88 8.36 9.07
CA ILE A 187 1.33 7.02 8.87
C ILE A 187 2.27 6.30 7.91
N ASP A 188 2.89 5.21 8.38
CA ASP A 188 3.51 4.23 7.48
C ASP A 188 2.37 3.40 6.88
N THR A 189 1.95 3.76 5.67
CA THR A 189 0.74 3.19 5.04
C THR A 189 0.90 1.68 4.84
N ASN A 190 2.10 1.22 4.48
CA ASN A 190 2.40 -0.19 4.31
C ASN A 190 2.21 -0.95 5.64
N ALA A 191 2.77 -0.44 6.73
CA ALA A 191 2.64 -1.06 8.05
C ALA A 191 1.20 -1.04 8.60
N GLU A 192 0.48 0.05 8.35
CA GLU A 192 -0.91 0.22 8.79
C GLU A 192 -1.84 -0.76 8.05
N ILE A 193 -1.76 -0.80 6.71
CA ILE A 193 -2.51 -1.77 5.89
C ILE A 193 -2.16 -3.20 6.29
N GLY A 194 -0.87 -3.51 6.45
CA GLY A 194 -0.44 -4.84 6.91
C GLY A 194 -1.03 -5.21 8.27
N SER A 195 -1.23 -4.24 9.16
CA SER A 195 -1.86 -4.47 10.46
C SER A 195 -3.36 -4.75 10.34
N MET A 196 -4.07 -4.01 9.48
CA MET A 196 -5.49 -4.29 9.16
C MET A 196 -5.67 -5.66 8.51
N GLN A 197 -4.71 -6.12 7.70
CA GLN A 197 -4.78 -7.41 7.01
C GLN A 197 -4.46 -8.62 7.88
N LYS A 198 -3.73 -8.45 8.99
CA LYS A 198 -3.39 -9.56 9.89
C LYS A 198 -4.63 -10.25 10.44
N GLU A 199 -5.74 -9.53 10.56
CA GLU A 199 -7.04 -10.09 10.95
C GLU A 199 -7.58 -11.11 9.93
N TYR A 200 -7.05 -11.11 8.71
CA TYR A 200 -7.41 -11.98 7.58
C TYR A 200 -6.27 -12.93 7.15
N GLY A 201 -5.18 -13.04 7.92
CA GLY A 201 -4.10 -14.00 7.68
C GLY A 201 -3.03 -13.57 6.66
N GLN A 202 -3.07 -12.34 6.14
CA GLN A 202 -2.01 -11.74 5.32
C GLN A 202 -1.27 -10.68 6.16
N ALA A 203 0.04 -10.83 6.35
CA ALA A 203 0.74 -10.11 7.42
C ALA A 203 1.71 -9.01 6.97
N VAL A 204 2.12 -8.98 5.69
CA VAL A 204 3.20 -8.10 5.23
C VAL A 204 2.80 -7.42 3.92
N VAL A 205 2.80 -6.09 3.94
CA VAL A 205 2.75 -5.25 2.75
C VAL A 205 4.16 -4.72 2.54
N GLU A 206 4.83 -5.23 1.52
CA GLU A 206 6.20 -4.83 1.19
C GLU A 206 6.20 -3.51 0.44
N THR A 207 5.30 -3.36 -0.54
CA THR A 207 5.32 -2.25 -1.49
C THR A 207 3.92 -1.69 -1.78
N VAL A 208 3.88 -0.40 -2.13
CA VAL A 208 2.74 0.26 -2.77
C VAL A 208 3.08 0.49 -4.23
N HIS A 209 2.41 -0.22 -5.14
CA HIS A 209 2.68 -0.21 -6.58
C HIS A 209 2.23 1.09 -7.26
N ALA A 210 1.05 1.57 -6.89
CA ALA A 210 0.47 2.81 -7.41
C ALA A 210 -0.40 3.45 -6.34
N TYR A 211 -0.55 4.78 -6.41
CA TYR A 211 -1.47 5.51 -5.55
C TYR A 211 -1.92 6.83 -6.17
N ASN A 212 -3.05 7.36 -5.74
CA ASN A 212 -3.54 8.69 -6.09
C ASN A 212 -4.62 9.19 -5.11
N TRP A 213 -4.66 10.50 -4.87
CA TRP A 213 -5.68 11.11 -4.01
C TRP A 213 -6.99 11.30 -4.76
N SER A 214 -8.11 11.14 -4.06
CA SER A 214 -9.44 11.44 -4.58
C SER A 214 -9.59 12.94 -4.91
N PRO A 215 -10.46 13.30 -5.87
CA PRO A 215 -10.72 14.70 -6.23
C PRO A 215 -11.50 15.47 -5.16
N ASP A 216 -12.18 14.77 -4.26
CA ASP A 216 -13.14 15.30 -3.30
C ASP A 216 -12.61 15.36 -1.85
N GLY A 217 -11.37 14.90 -1.61
CA GLY A 217 -10.80 14.93 -0.27
C GLY A 217 -9.45 14.23 -0.15
N HIS A 218 -9.38 13.29 0.79
CA HIS A 218 -8.17 12.60 1.20
C HIS A 218 -8.33 11.08 1.25
N THR A 219 -9.21 10.51 0.45
CA THR A 219 -9.20 9.07 0.21
C THR A 219 -8.10 8.74 -0.80
N LEU A 220 -7.25 7.75 -0.49
CA LEU A 220 -6.25 7.23 -1.40
C LEU A 220 -6.81 6.04 -2.16
N ALA A 221 -6.85 6.14 -3.49
CA ALA A 221 -6.80 4.93 -4.30
C ALA A 221 -5.36 4.45 -4.32
N LEU A 222 -5.11 3.19 -4.03
CA LEU A 222 -3.77 2.62 -4.06
C LEU A 222 -3.79 1.14 -4.39
N SER A 223 -2.65 0.61 -4.80
CA SER A 223 -2.44 -0.82 -4.94
C SER A 223 -1.25 -1.24 -4.09
N PHE A 224 -1.44 -2.24 -3.24
CA PHE A 224 -0.42 -2.68 -2.29
C PHE A 224 -0.17 -4.19 -2.39
N GLY A 225 0.95 -4.67 -1.86
CA GLY A 225 1.25 -6.10 -1.76
C GLY A 225 2.73 -6.36 -1.68
N ASP A 226 3.21 -7.34 -2.45
CA ASP A 226 4.62 -7.69 -2.60
C ASP A 226 5.09 -7.47 -4.05
N THR A 227 6.33 -7.83 -4.34
CA THR A 227 6.93 -7.65 -5.69
C THR A 227 6.25 -8.46 -6.81
N SER A 228 5.38 -9.41 -6.47
CA SER A 228 4.68 -10.32 -7.39
C SER A 228 3.16 -10.32 -7.24
N SER A 229 2.64 -9.50 -6.33
CA SER A 229 1.21 -9.44 -6.00
C SER A 229 0.79 -8.02 -5.69
N ALA A 230 -0.28 -7.58 -6.34
CA ALA A 230 -0.84 -6.26 -6.24
C ALA A 230 -2.35 -6.34 -6.00
N ILE A 231 -2.80 -5.68 -4.93
CA ILE A 231 -4.19 -5.61 -4.48
C ILE A 231 -4.64 -4.15 -4.52
N PRO A 232 -5.49 -3.78 -5.48
CA PRO A 232 -6.16 -2.48 -5.51
C PRO A 232 -7.07 -2.27 -4.30
N ALA A 233 -7.07 -1.06 -3.76
CA ALA A 233 -7.89 -0.67 -2.62
C ALA A 233 -8.12 0.83 -2.56
N LEU A 234 -9.10 1.22 -1.75
CA LEU A 234 -9.31 2.57 -1.26
C LEU A 234 -8.92 2.60 0.22
N TYR A 235 -8.10 3.59 0.62
CA TYR A 235 -7.63 3.78 1.98
C TYR A 235 -7.95 5.19 2.46
N ASP A 236 -8.56 5.30 3.64
CA ASP A 236 -8.79 6.59 4.30
C ASP A 236 -7.88 6.73 5.54
N PRO A 237 -6.94 7.69 5.56
CA PRO A 237 -6.03 7.89 6.69
C PRO A 237 -6.68 8.58 7.90
N GLU A 238 -7.81 9.26 7.74
CA GLU A 238 -8.56 9.88 8.84
C GLU A 238 -9.42 8.84 9.57
N GLU A 239 -10.16 8.03 8.82
CA GLU A 239 -10.99 6.95 9.36
C GLU A 239 -10.19 5.69 9.71
N ASN A 240 -8.96 5.59 9.20
CA ASN A 240 -8.12 4.40 9.25
C ASN A 240 -8.85 3.16 8.70
N SER A 241 -9.48 3.31 7.54
CA SER A 241 -10.31 2.30 6.90
C SER A 241 -9.71 1.88 5.56
N LEU A 242 -9.82 0.59 5.24
CA LEU A 242 -9.33 0.00 3.99
C LEU A 242 -10.45 -0.81 3.32
N HIS A 243 -10.73 -0.47 2.06
CA HIS A 243 -11.69 -1.18 1.22
C HIS A 243 -10.99 -1.81 0.02
N LYS A 244 -10.93 -3.14 -0.05
CA LYS A 244 -10.34 -3.85 -1.20
C LYS A 244 -11.25 -3.73 -2.41
N VAL A 245 -10.65 -3.42 -3.56
CA VAL A 245 -11.34 -3.30 -4.84
C VAL A 245 -11.21 -4.61 -5.61
N GLY A 246 -12.31 -5.10 -6.20
CA GLY A 246 -12.29 -6.31 -7.03
C GLY A 246 -12.30 -7.63 -6.26
N GLY A 247 -12.63 -7.62 -4.96
CA GLY A 247 -12.74 -8.82 -4.13
C GLY A 247 -11.38 -9.48 -3.87
N ASP A 248 -11.27 -10.78 -4.17
CA ASP A 248 -10.08 -11.60 -3.94
C ASP A 248 -9.11 -11.64 -5.15
N LYS A 249 -9.36 -10.81 -6.18
CA LYS A 249 -8.51 -10.79 -7.38
C LYS A 249 -7.16 -10.13 -7.04
N ASN A 250 -6.08 -10.87 -7.28
CA ASN A 250 -4.70 -10.38 -7.18
C ASN A 250 -4.11 -10.21 -8.57
N TYR A 251 -3.41 -9.10 -8.78
CA TYR A 251 -2.68 -8.78 -10.01
C TYR A 251 -1.18 -8.99 -9.80
N ILE A 252 -0.41 -9.07 -10.88
CA ILE A 252 1.06 -9.14 -10.79
C ILE A 252 1.61 -7.79 -10.32
N THR A 253 1.16 -6.72 -10.95
CA THR A 253 1.44 -5.33 -10.56
C THR A 253 0.27 -4.43 -10.95
N THR A 254 0.28 -3.21 -10.43
CA THR A 254 -0.65 -2.14 -10.82
C THR A 254 0.16 -0.91 -11.17
N ALA A 255 0.12 -0.50 -12.44
CA ALA A 255 0.87 0.64 -12.95
C ALA A 255 0.22 1.98 -12.57
N PHE A 256 -1.12 2.02 -12.50
CA PHE A 256 -1.86 3.26 -12.24
C PHE A 256 -3.08 3.04 -11.34
N ALA A 257 -3.35 4.04 -10.50
CA ALA A 257 -4.61 4.24 -9.80
C ALA A 257 -5.15 5.62 -10.22
N LEU A 258 -6.33 5.66 -10.85
CA LEU A 258 -6.81 6.80 -11.61
C LEU A 258 -8.22 7.18 -11.15
N TRP A 259 -8.32 8.27 -10.41
CA TRP A 259 -9.63 8.82 -10.04
C TRP A 259 -10.32 9.45 -11.24
N HIS A 260 -11.63 9.21 -11.36
CA HIS A 260 -12.49 10.02 -12.21
C HIS A 260 -12.72 11.38 -11.56
N LYS A 261 -12.89 12.43 -12.36
CA LYS A 261 -13.12 13.81 -11.89
C LYS A 261 -14.34 13.97 -11.00
N ASP A 262 -15.33 13.11 -11.17
CA ASP A 262 -16.57 13.13 -10.39
C ASP A 262 -16.44 12.44 -9.02
N GLY A 263 -15.32 11.74 -8.76
CA GLY A 263 -15.08 11.01 -7.52
C GLY A 263 -15.88 9.70 -7.37
N ASN A 264 -16.68 9.30 -8.36
CA ASN A 264 -17.55 8.12 -8.23
C ASN A 264 -16.91 6.83 -8.73
N SER A 265 -15.77 6.92 -9.41
CA SER A 265 -15.08 5.78 -9.99
C SER A 265 -13.57 5.91 -9.91
N VAL A 266 -12.91 4.76 -9.82
CA VAL A 266 -11.45 4.63 -9.87
C VAL A 266 -11.11 3.57 -10.90
N ASP A 267 -10.24 3.92 -11.84
CA ASP A 267 -9.66 2.95 -12.75
C ASP A 267 -8.30 2.51 -12.23
N PHE A 268 -8.07 1.19 -12.22
CA PHE A 268 -6.77 0.59 -11.95
C PHE A 268 -6.25 -0.04 -13.23
N ILE A 269 -5.03 0.31 -13.62
CA ILE A 269 -4.36 -0.34 -14.74
C ILE A 269 -3.41 -1.38 -14.17
N SER A 270 -3.78 -2.65 -14.29
CA SER A 270 -3.11 -3.75 -13.62
C SER A 270 -2.70 -4.84 -14.61
N GLU A 271 -1.58 -5.49 -14.31
CA GLU A 271 -1.01 -6.56 -15.12
C GLU A 271 -1.57 -7.91 -14.68
N GLN A 272 -2.30 -8.56 -15.57
CA GLN A 272 -2.72 -9.96 -15.44
C GLN A 272 -3.41 -10.42 -16.73
N PRO A 273 -2.89 -11.46 -17.44
CA PRO A 273 -1.67 -12.23 -17.16
C PRO A 273 -0.37 -11.43 -17.38
N SER A 274 0.79 -12.08 -17.25
CA SER A 274 2.11 -11.46 -17.46
C SER A 274 2.17 -10.76 -18.81
N ASP A 275 2.76 -9.56 -18.85
CA ASP A 275 2.90 -8.70 -20.03
C ASP A 275 1.58 -8.21 -20.65
N GLU A 276 0.45 -8.38 -19.95
CA GLU A 276 -0.87 -7.92 -20.38
C GLU A 276 -1.46 -6.96 -19.35
N TYR A 277 -1.53 -5.68 -19.70
CA TYR A 277 -2.15 -4.65 -18.87
C TYR A 277 -3.63 -4.49 -19.25
N HIS A 278 -4.47 -4.40 -18.24
CA HIS A 278 -5.89 -4.15 -18.40
C HIS A 278 -6.32 -2.97 -17.53
N LEU A 279 -7.26 -2.19 -18.06
CA LEU A 279 -7.92 -1.10 -17.34
C LEU A 279 -9.19 -1.65 -16.68
N TYR A 280 -9.20 -1.66 -15.35
CA TYR A 280 -10.32 -2.11 -14.54
C TYR A 280 -10.99 -0.91 -13.87
N ARG A 281 -12.29 -0.71 -14.12
CA ARG A 281 -13.08 0.34 -13.48
C ARG A 281 -13.78 -0.17 -12.25
N TYR A 282 -13.52 0.45 -11.11
CA TYR A 282 -14.28 0.28 -9.90
C TYR A 282 -15.31 1.41 -9.74
N ASP A 283 -16.58 1.03 -9.69
CA ASP A 283 -17.70 1.92 -9.36
C ASP A 283 -17.93 1.86 -7.84
N ILE A 284 -17.78 3.02 -7.18
CA ILE A 284 -17.78 3.10 -5.71
C ILE A 284 -19.18 2.86 -5.15
N GLU A 285 -20.21 3.44 -5.76
CA GLU A 285 -21.59 3.32 -5.30
C GLU A 285 -22.09 1.88 -5.47
N LYS A 286 -21.78 1.28 -6.62
CA LYS A 286 -22.21 -0.10 -6.93
C LYS A 286 -21.34 -1.15 -6.25
N ASN A 287 -20.14 -0.77 -5.79
CA ASN A 287 -19.13 -1.69 -5.28
C ASN A 287 -18.83 -2.84 -6.28
N THR A 288 -18.65 -2.48 -7.55
CA THR A 288 -18.39 -3.43 -8.63
C THR A 288 -17.16 -3.03 -9.45
N THR A 289 -16.41 -4.03 -9.91
CA THR A 289 -15.26 -3.84 -10.79
C THR A 289 -15.57 -4.43 -12.17
N THR A 290 -15.30 -3.68 -13.23
CA THR A 290 -15.49 -4.08 -14.64
C THR A 290 -14.17 -4.00 -15.39
N ASP A 291 -13.85 -5.03 -16.18
CA ASP A 291 -12.75 -4.97 -17.15
C ASP A 291 -13.20 -4.15 -18.36
N ILE A 292 -12.51 -3.04 -18.62
CA ILE A 292 -12.90 -2.07 -19.65
C ILE A 292 -12.20 -2.37 -20.96
N THR A 293 -10.87 -2.52 -20.93
CA THR A 293 -10.06 -2.78 -22.12
C THR A 293 -8.66 -3.27 -21.73
N ALA A 294 -8.06 -4.09 -22.59
CA ALA A 294 -6.63 -4.32 -22.58
C ALA A 294 -5.89 -3.05 -23.07
N LEU A 295 -4.65 -2.89 -22.63
CA LEU A 295 -3.74 -1.79 -22.97
C LEU A 295 -2.37 -2.36 -23.31
N SER A 296 -1.78 -1.87 -24.40
CA SER A 296 -0.37 -2.07 -24.72
C SER A 296 0.53 -1.24 -23.81
N THR A 297 1.80 -1.65 -23.70
CA THR A 297 2.84 -0.91 -22.97
C THR A 297 3.00 0.52 -23.49
N GLU A 298 2.85 0.74 -24.80
CA GLU A 298 2.90 2.05 -25.41
C GLU A 298 1.74 2.96 -24.95
N GLU A 299 0.54 2.41 -24.84
CA GLU A 299 -0.66 3.13 -24.40
C GLU A 299 -0.59 3.56 -22.92
N LEU A 300 0.15 2.83 -22.08
CA LEU A 300 0.37 3.19 -20.68
C LEU A 300 0.96 4.60 -20.51
N SER A 301 1.79 5.04 -21.46
CA SER A 301 2.43 6.36 -21.40
C SER A 301 1.42 7.50 -21.38
N ALA A 302 0.24 7.32 -21.99
CA ALA A 302 -0.82 8.32 -22.02
C ALA A 302 -1.41 8.63 -20.64
N PHE A 303 -1.22 7.73 -19.66
CA PHE A 303 -1.72 7.89 -18.30
C PHE A 303 -0.70 8.56 -17.35
N THR A 304 0.53 8.77 -17.80
CA THR A 304 1.60 9.42 -17.01
C THR A 304 1.19 10.75 -16.37
N PRO A 305 0.44 11.64 -17.03
CA PRO A 305 0.05 12.92 -16.43
C PRO A 305 -0.87 12.81 -15.19
N PHE A 306 -1.48 11.64 -14.96
CA PHE A 306 -2.44 11.44 -13.87
C PHE A 306 -1.81 10.83 -12.61
N ARG A 307 -0.54 10.41 -12.65
CA ARG A 307 0.13 9.82 -11.49
C ARG A 307 0.78 10.89 -10.60
N PRO A 308 0.96 10.63 -9.30
CA PRO A 308 1.84 11.41 -8.45
C PRO A 308 3.27 11.49 -9.01
N VAL A 309 3.78 12.69 -9.24
CA VAL A 309 5.18 12.95 -9.66
C VAL A 309 5.77 14.10 -8.84
N LEU A 310 7.10 14.15 -8.72
CA LEU A 310 7.79 15.24 -8.01
C LEU A 310 7.53 16.60 -8.67
N ALA A 311 7.62 16.67 -9.99
CA ALA A 311 7.23 17.79 -10.85
C ALA A 311 7.48 17.34 -12.30
N GLU A 312 6.93 18.07 -13.27
CA GLU A 312 7.38 18.04 -14.68
C GLU A 312 8.54 19.01 -14.91
#